data_AF-Q07N48-F1
#
_entry.id   AF-Q07N48-F1
#
_cell.length_a   1.000
_cell.length_b   1.000
_cell.length_c   1.000
_cell.angle_alpha   90.00
_cell.angle_beta   90.00
_cell.angle_gamma   90.00
#
_symmetry.space_group_name_H-M   'P 1'
#
loop_
_entity.id
_entity.type
_entity.pdbx_description
1 polymer ?
#
loop_
_entity_poly.entity_id
_entity_poly.type
_entity_poly.pdbx_seq_one_letter_code
_entity_poly.pdbx_strand_id
1 'polypeptide(L)'
;MAFAFDTLGYAKRLRSAGVSNEQAEAHAEAAREFIMAELVTKADLLAVKADVLAVKSDLSAVKADILAVRSDFKADLLALKAELLTVIETQTLRLTVRLGGIVAVGVGVLAAAVGVLAFVLRQH
;
A
#
# COMPACT_ATOMS: atom_id res chain seq x y z
N MET A 1 -19.71 27.00 -22.77
CA MET A 1 -20.56 28.19 -22.57
C MET A 1 -20.06 28.93 -21.33
N ALA A 2 -19.83 30.25 -21.38
CA ALA A 2 -19.72 31.05 -20.15
C ALA A 2 -21.12 31.64 -19.93
N PHE A 3 -21.75 31.36 -18.81
CA PHE A 3 -23.00 32.04 -18.44
C PHE A 3 -22.61 33.45 -18.00
N ALA A 4 -22.57 34.38 -18.95
CA ALA A 4 -22.39 35.79 -18.65
C ALA A 4 -23.73 36.38 -18.19
N PHE A 5 -23.69 37.23 -17.17
CA PHE A 5 -24.85 37.97 -16.71
C PHE A 5 -25.20 39.01 -17.78
N ASP A 6 -26.42 38.91 -18.33
CA ASP A 6 -26.92 39.84 -19.35
C ASP A 6 -27.37 41.15 -18.69
N THR A 7 -26.41 42.05 -18.45
CA THR A 7 -26.66 43.37 -17.86
C THR A 7 -27.64 44.20 -18.69
N LEU A 8 -27.58 44.11 -20.02
CA LEU A 8 -28.45 44.89 -20.91
C LEU A 8 -29.89 44.39 -20.85
N GLY A 9 -30.11 43.08 -20.91
CA GLY A 9 -31.42 42.46 -20.74
C GLY A 9 -32.01 42.73 -19.36
N TYR A 10 -31.19 42.68 -18.32
CA TYR A 10 -31.59 42.99 -16.94
C TYR A 10 -32.03 44.45 -16.79
N ALA A 11 -31.23 45.41 -17.27
CA ALA A 11 -31.60 46.84 -17.26
C ALA A 11 -32.86 47.13 -18.08
N LYS A 12 -33.04 46.49 -19.25
CA LYS A 12 -34.27 46.60 -20.05
C LYS A 12 -35.51 46.14 -19.27
N ARG A 13 -35.40 45.04 -18.53
CA ARG A 13 -36.48 44.54 -17.68
C ARG A 13 -36.85 45.52 -16.57
N LEU A 14 -35.86 46.08 -15.88
CA LEU A 14 -36.09 47.09 -14.84
C LEU A 14 -36.80 48.34 -15.39
N ARG A 15 -36.37 48.83 -16.56
CA ARG A 15 -37.03 49.98 -17.22
C ARG A 15 -38.47 49.69 -17.60
N SER A 16 -38.76 48.50 -18.14
CA SER A 16 -40.13 48.09 -18.46
C SER A 16 -41.05 47.99 -17.24
N ALA A 17 -40.46 47.83 -16.04
CA ALA A 17 -41.16 47.81 -14.76
C ALA A 17 -41.29 49.21 -14.10
N GLY A 18 -40.84 50.28 -14.77
CA GLY A 18 -40.96 51.65 -14.29
C GLY A 18 -39.73 52.20 -13.54
N VAL A 19 -38.62 51.46 -13.49
CA VAL A 19 -37.35 51.98 -12.94
C VAL A 19 -36.72 52.97 -13.92
N SER A 20 -36.18 54.08 -13.42
CA SER A 20 -35.50 55.07 -14.27
C SER A 20 -34.29 54.47 -15.00
N ASN A 21 -33.88 55.09 -16.11
CA ASN A 21 -32.76 54.58 -16.91
C ASN A 21 -31.47 54.45 -16.09
N GLU A 22 -31.12 55.51 -15.36
CA GLU A 22 -29.91 55.58 -14.54
C GLU A 22 -29.92 54.54 -13.41
N GLN A 23 -31.05 54.36 -12.73
CA GLN A 23 -31.16 53.34 -11.67
C GLN A 23 -31.13 51.92 -12.22
N ALA A 24 -31.76 51.67 -13.38
CA ALA A 24 -31.76 50.36 -14.01
C ALA A 24 -30.36 49.93 -14.46
N GLU A 25 -29.57 50.86 -15.01
CA GLU A 25 -28.17 50.63 -15.36
C GLU A 25 -27.30 50.44 -14.11
N ALA A 26 -27.45 51.29 -13.09
CA ALA A 26 -26.71 51.14 -11.83
C ALA A 26 -27.01 49.80 -11.14
N HIS A 27 -28.26 49.35 -11.13
CA HIS A 27 -28.64 48.04 -10.59
C HIS A 27 -28.05 46.89 -11.41
N ALA A 28 -28.06 46.98 -12.74
CA ALA A 28 -27.49 45.95 -13.60
C ALA A 28 -25.97 45.81 -13.41
N GLU A 29 -25.27 46.93 -13.26
CA GLU A 29 -23.83 46.92 -13.06
C GLU A 29 -23.46 46.41 -11.66
N ALA A 30 -24.15 46.87 -10.62
CA ALA A 30 -23.96 46.34 -9.26
C ALA A 30 -24.26 44.83 -9.21
N ALA A 31 -25.35 44.38 -9.82
CA ALA A 31 -25.68 42.96 -9.90
C ALA A 31 -24.59 42.15 -10.62
N ARG A 32 -24.04 42.67 -11.72
CA ARG A 32 -22.92 42.02 -12.40
C ARG A 32 -21.70 41.91 -11.49
N GLU A 33 -21.32 43.00 -10.84
CA GLU A 33 -20.12 43.06 -10.00
C GLU A 33 -20.19 42.07 -8.85
N PHE A 34 -21.30 42.06 -8.10
CA PHE A 34 -21.46 41.17 -6.95
C PHE A 34 -21.75 39.72 -7.34
N ILE A 35 -22.47 39.45 -8.43
CA ILE A 35 -22.80 38.07 -8.84
C ILE A 35 -21.61 37.41 -9.54
N MET A 36 -20.87 38.13 -10.38
CA MET A 36 -19.76 37.55 -11.15
C MET A 36 -18.47 37.35 -10.34
N ALA A 37 -18.30 38.06 -9.22
CA ALA A 37 -17.09 37.95 -8.40
C ALA A 37 -16.96 36.59 -7.69
N GLU A 38 -18.06 35.98 -7.27
CA GLU A 38 -18.04 34.72 -6.52
C GLU A 38 -18.31 33.48 -7.38
N LEU A 39 -18.52 33.66 -8.68
CA LEU A 39 -18.81 32.55 -9.60
C LEU A 39 -17.55 31.78 -9.95
N VAL A 40 -17.61 30.46 -9.77
CA VAL A 40 -16.59 29.52 -10.26
C VAL A 40 -16.41 29.73 -11.77
N THR A 41 -15.18 30.03 -12.17
CA THR A 41 -14.82 30.26 -13.56
C THR A 41 -14.48 28.95 -14.27
N LYS A 42 -14.40 29.02 -15.60
CA LYS A 42 -13.87 27.88 -16.37
C LYS A 42 -12.42 27.55 -16.01
N ALA A 43 -11.63 28.55 -15.61
CA ALA A 43 -10.24 28.33 -15.22
C ALA A 43 -10.18 27.49 -13.94
N ASP A 44 -11.03 27.79 -12.95
CA ASP A 44 -11.13 27.01 -11.71
C ASP A 44 -11.53 25.56 -11.99
N LEU A 45 -12.52 25.34 -12.87
CA LEU A 45 -12.91 23.98 -13.26
C LEU A 45 -11.81 23.24 -14.01
N LEU A 46 -11.02 23.92 -14.82
CA LEU A 46 -9.88 23.32 -15.51
C LEU A 46 -8.75 22.98 -14.54
N ALA A 47 -8.50 23.83 -13.54
CA ALA A 47 -7.53 23.56 -12.48
C ALA A 47 -7.94 22.33 -11.67
N VAL A 48 -9.18 22.28 -11.19
CA VAL A 48 -9.71 21.10 -10.47
C VAL A 48 -9.67 19.84 -11.35
N LYS A 49 -9.97 19.96 -12.65
CA LYS A 49 -9.85 18.83 -13.57
C LYS A 49 -8.40 18.33 -13.70
N ALA A 50 -7.44 19.24 -13.74
CA ALA A 50 -6.02 18.90 -13.78
C ALA A 50 -5.60 18.17 -12.48
N ASP A 51 -6.01 18.69 -11.32
CA ASP A 51 -5.74 18.07 -10.02
C ASP A 51 -6.35 16.66 -9.92
N VAL A 52 -7.59 16.48 -10.38
CA VAL A 52 -8.25 15.17 -10.43
C VAL A 52 -7.48 14.19 -11.34
N LEU A 53 -6.95 14.66 -12.47
CA LEU A 53 -6.12 13.81 -13.35
C LEU A 53 -4.78 13.45 -12.70
N ALA A 54 -4.16 14.37 -11.97
CA ALA A 54 -2.94 14.11 -11.21
C ALA A 54 -3.20 13.06 -10.11
N VAL A 55 -4.23 13.24 -9.29
CA VAL A 55 -4.63 12.28 -8.25
C VAL A 55 -4.93 10.90 -8.84
N LYS A 56 -5.57 10.84 -10.01
CA LYS A 56 -5.81 9.57 -10.71
C LYS A 56 -4.51 8.88 -11.14
N SER A 57 -3.53 9.64 -11.59
CA SER A 57 -2.19 9.13 -11.92
C SER A 57 -1.50 8.57 -10.68
N ASP A 58 -1.48 9.34 -9.59
CA ASP A 58 -0.86 8.93 -8.32
C ASP A 58 -1.52 7.67 -7.75
N LEU A 59 -2.85 7.57 -7.83
CA LEU A 59 -3.57 6.38 -7.40
C LEU A 59 -3.18 5.13 -8.21
N SER A 60 -2.94 5.30 -9.51
CA SER A 60 -2.46 4.20 -10.36
C SER A 60 -1.04 3.77 -10.00
N ALA A 61 -0.17 4.72 -9.68
CA ALA A 61 1.19 4.44 -9.23
C ALA A 61 1.19 3.70 -7.88
N VAL A 62 0.43 4.21 -6.89
CA VAL A 62 0.27 3.55 -5.58
C VAL A 62 -0.28 2.14 -5.71
N LYS A 63 -1.22 1.91 -6.63
CA LYS A 63 -1.73 0.56 -6.89
C LYS A 63 -0.64 -0.38 -7.42
N ALA A 64 0.25 0.12 -8.29
CA ALA A 64 1.37 -0.66 -8.79
C ALA A 64 2.36 -0.99 -7.66
N ASP A 65 2.68 -0.02 -6.80
CA ASP A 65 3.57 -0.21 -5.66
C ASP A 65 3.01 -1.24 -4.67
N ILE A 66 1.71 -1.19 -4.37
CA ILE A 66 1.04 -2.19 -3.50
C ILE A 66 1.15 -3.59 -4.10
N LEU A 67 1.00 -3.74 -5.41
CA LEU A 67 1.14 -5.03 -6.08
C LEU A 67 2.59 -5.55 -6.03
N ALA A 68 3.56 -4.66 -6.20
CA ALA A 68 4.99 -4.99 -6.07
C ALA A 68 5.32 -5.45 -4.65
N VAL A 69 4.99 -4.65 -3.63
CA VAL A 69 5.21 -5.00 -2.21
C VAL A 69 4.54 -6.32 -1.83
N ARG A 70 3.32 -6.58 -2.32
CA ARG A 70 2.62 -7.85 -2.09
C ARG A 70 3.37 -9.04 -2.72
N SER A 71 3.92 -8.85 -3.91
CA SER A 71 4.69 -9.87 -4.62
C SER A 71 5.99 -10.17 -3.87
N ASP A 72 6.72 -9.14 -3.48
CA ASP A 72 7.98 -9.24 -2.74
C ASP A 72 7.77 -9.94 -1.41
N PHE A 73 6.76 -9.53 -0.63
CA PHE A 73 6.44 -10.17 0.64
C PHE A 73 6.07 -11.66 0.48
N LYS A 74 5.39 -12.02 -0.60
CA LYS A 74 5.09 -13.43 -0.91
C LYS A 74 6.37 -14.21 -1.24
N ALA A 75 7.29 -13.61 -2.00
CA ALA A 75 8.58 -14.21 -2.31
C ALA A 75 9.41 -14.43 -1.05
N ASP A 76 9.50 -13.42 -0.18
CA ASP A 76 10.20 -13.50 1.11
C ASP A 76 9.62 -14.58 2.01
N LEU A 77 8.29 -14.70 2.10
CA LEU A 77 7.63 -15.75 2.87
C LEU A 77 7.97 -17.15 2.35
N LEU A 78 8.01 -17.33 1.03
CA LEU A 78 8.39 -18.60 0.41
C LEU A 78 9.88 -18.91 0.64
N ALA A 79 10.75 -17.92 0.54
CA ALA A 79 12.18 -18.05 0.82
C ALA A 79 12.42 -18.44 2.28
N LEU A 80 11.80 -17.74 3.23
CA LEU A 80 11.88 -18.03 4.66
C LEU A 80 11.37 -19.44 4.98
N LYS A 81 10.26 -19.86 4.36
CA LYS A 81 9.73 -21.22 4.53
C LYS A 81 10.72 -22.27 4.04
N ALA A 82 11.33 -22.05 2.87
CA ALA A 82 12.33 -22.96 2.31
C ALA A 82 13.55 -23.05 3.24
N GLU A 83 14.09 -21.90 3.66
CA GLU A 83 15.22 -21.85 4.58
C GLU A 83 14.92 -22.59 5.89
N LEU A 84 13.76 -22.36 6.50
CA LEU A 84 13.36 -23.05 7.73
C LEU A 84 13.30 -24.57 7.57
N LEU A 85 12.75 -25.07 6.45
CA LEU A 85 12.74 -26.51 6.16
C LEU A 85 14.16 -27.07 6.04
N THR A 86 15.05 -26.40 5.32
CA THR A 86 16.45 -26.84 5.18
C THR A 86 17.19 -26.87 6.52
N VAL A 87 16.94 -25.88 7.39
CA VAL A 87 17.55 -25.80 8.73
C VAL A 87 17.05 -26.96 9.60
N ILE A 88 15.75 -27.25 9.58
CA ILE A 88 15.14 -28.36 10.32
C ILE A 88 15.70 -29.70 9.85
N GLU A 89 15.77 -29.94 8.54
CA GLU A 89 16.34 -31.17 7.97
C GLU A 89 17.81 -31.34 8.36
N THR A 90 18.59 -30.26 8.26
CA THR A 90 20.02 -30.26 8.62
C THR A 90 20.22 -30.55 10.10
N GLN A 91 19.42 -29.94 10.98
CA GLN A 91 19.49 -30.19 12.42
C GLN A 91 19.06 -31.63 12.74
N THR A 92 18.01 -32.13 12.09
CA THR A 92 17.54 -33.52 12.25
C THR A 92 18.65 -34.51 11.89
N LEU A 93 19.33 -34.32 10.75
CA LEU A 93 20.45 -35.16 10.34
C LEU A 93 21.61 -35.11 11.35
N ARG A 94 22.01 -33.90 11.77
CA ARG A 94 23.10 -33.73 12.76
C ARG A 94 22.77 -34.40 14.09
N LEU A 95 21.53 -34.32 14.55
CA LEU A 95 21.09 -34.99 15.78
C LEU A 95 21.14 -36.50 15.63
N THR A 96 20.62 -37.07 14.55
CA THR A 96 20.67 -38.52 14.29
C THR A 96 22.11 -39.03 14.24
N VAL A 97 23.02 -38.32 13.57
CA VAL A 97 24.44 -38.70 13.50
C VAL A 97 25.09 -38.64 14.88
N ARG A 98 24.86 -37.57 15.65
CA ARG A 98 25.42 -37.43 17.02
C ARG A 98 24.89 -38.52 17.95
N LEU A 99 23.58 -38.78 17.93
CA LEU A 99 22.97 -39.84 18.74
C LEU A 99 23.49 -41.22 18.33
N GLY A 100 23.61 -41.50 17.03
CA GLY A 100 24.20 -42.74 16.53
C GLY A 100 25.64 -42.93 16.99
N GLY A 101 26.46 -41.87 16.95
CA GLY A 101 27.82 -41.89 17.48
C GLY A 101 27.87 -42.17 18.99
N ILE A 102 27.01 -41.52 19.78
CA ILE A 102 26.92 -41.74 21.23
C ILE A 102 26.50 -43.18 21.54
N VAL A 103 25.50 -43.72 20.82
CA VAL A 103 25.04 -45.11 20.99
C VAL A 103 26.15 -46.10 20.63
N ALA A 104 26.85 -45.89 19.51
CA ALA A 104 27.96 -46.77 19.09
C ALA A 104 29.09 -46.79 20.13
N VAL A 105 29.49 -45.61 20.65
CA VAL A 105 30.48 -45.51 21.73
C VAL A 105 29.98 -46.22 22.99
N GLY A 106 28.74 -45.97 23.41
CA GLY A 106 28.14 -46.60 24.59
C GLY A 106 28.10 -48.13 24.51
N VAL A 107 27.66 -48.67 23.37
CA VAL A 107 27.65 -50.12 23.12
C VAL A 107 29.08 -50.70 23.10
N GLY A 108 30.03 -50.00 22.48
CA GLY A 108 31.43 -50.41 22.47
C GLY A 108 32.05 -50.51 23.86
N VAL A 109 31.79 -49.52 24.72
CA VAL A 109 32.25 -49.52 26.13
C VAL A 109 31.64 -50.70 26.90
N LEU A 110 30.33 -50.95 26.73
CA LEU A 110 29.66 -52.09 27.36
C LEU A 110 30.22 -53.44 26.91
N ALA A 111 30.44 -53.62 25.61
CA ALA A 111 31.01 -54.85 25.06
C ALA A 111 32.43 -55.13 25.60
N ALA A 112 33.28 -54.09 25.68
CA ALA A 112 34.61 -54.20 26.26
C ALA A 112 34.56 -54.61 27.75
N ALA A 113 33.66 -54.01 28.53
CA ALA A 113 33.50 -54.35 29.94
C ALA A 113 33.07 -55.81 30.16
N VAL A 114 32.11 -56.30 29.36
CA VAL A 114 31.68 -57.71 29.40
C VAL A 114 32.82 -58.66 29.00
N GLY A 115 33.58 -58.31 27.96
CA GLY A 115 34.74 -59.10 27.53
C GLY A 115 35.81 -59.21 28.62
N VAL A 116 36.11 -58.11 29.32
CA VAL A 116 37.02 -58.10 30.47
C VAL A 116 36.49 -58.99 31.60
N LEU A 117 35.21 -58.88 31.95
CA LEU A 117 34.60 -59.70 32.99
C LEU A 117 34.68 -61.20 32.65
N ALA A 118 34.35 -61.57 31.41
CA ALA A 118 34.44 -62.96 30.94
C ALA A 118 35.88 -63.49 30.96
N PHE A 119 36.87 -62.65 30.61
CA PHE A 119 38.28 -63.02 30.69
C PHE A 119 38.73 -63.27 32.12
N VAL A 120 38.36 -62.39 33.06
CA VAL A 120 38.68 -62.54 34.49
C VAL A 120 38.05 -63.81 35.07
N LEU A 121 36.78 -64.08 34.76
CA LEU A 121 36.09 -65.30 35.21
C LEU A 121 36.69 -66.60 34.66
N ARG A 122 37.44 -66.54 33.56
CA ARG A 122 38.13 -67.72 32.98
C ARG A 122 39.50 -67.98 33.62
N GLN A 123 40.11 -66.97 34.24
CA GLN A 123 41.42 -67.08 34.89
C GLN A 123 41.34 -67.52 36.36
N HIS A 124 40.13 -67.51 36.94
CA HIS A 124 39.83 -68.06 38.27
C HIS A 124 39.13 -69.41 38.14
#